data_AF-A0AAW5HNQ5-F1
#
_entry.id   AF-A0AAW5HNQ5-F1
#
_cell.length_a   1.000
_cell.length_b   1.000
_cell.length_c   1.000
_cell.angle_alpha   90.00
_cell.angle_beta   90.00
_cell.angle_gamma   90.00
#
_symmetry.space_group_name_H-M   'P 1'
#
loop_
_entity.id
_entity.type
_entity.pdbx_description
1 polymer ?
#
loop_
_entity_poly.entity_id
_entity_poly.type
_entity_poly.pdbx_seq_one_letter_code
_entity_poly.pdbx_strand_id
1 'polypeptide(L)'
;MIGIMGSTSIEVKHEQGAKIITITQRGSLKNNVIPSVIVVCEDAIAEAVLDLVRAETKGSYRVVTAGAWGNMATLLYGMYFYRNHLQQTGDKRFLEVLCVTDGDITPHWFEKVIEETHRGSHAPENIKETLSLIKQNLISFELSEQPEKAKGIPEYNHRKWLEEISPDQVNKHFESRLAELNSCLERCARDQEGGIEIEIFHIKKEISETLRIIEISQKMKFKAVEGFVDYHAYYKRLSAVLKRGDTLMHYRQDDIVYAVLCIIRKFNPARWSAYIAPVKKAMREASCNQADVFRKDRFNNTEIV
;
A
#
# COMPACT_ATOMS: atom_id res chain seq x y z
N MET A 1 -32.49 23.19 9.26
CA MET A 1 -32.96 22.41 10.42
C MET A 1 -31.75 21.64 10.96
N ILE A 2 -31.15 22.10 12.06
CA ILE A 2 -29.96 21.46 12.65
C ILE A 2 -30.48 20.42 13.64
N GLY A 3 -30.51 19.15 13.22
CA GLY A 3 -30.90 18.05 14.08
C GLY A 3 -29.74 17.67 14.99
N ILE A 4 -29.96 17.65 16.31
CA ILE A 4 -29.01 17.06 17.26
C ILE A 4 -28.90 15.57 16.92
N MET A 5 -27.77 15.16 16.33
CA MET A 5 -27.54 13.79 15.84
C MET A 5 -27.24 12.79 16.98
N GLY A 6 -27.00 13.29 18.19
CA GLY A 6 -26.90 12.51 19.42
C GLY A 6 -26.49 13.37 20.62
N SER A 7 -26.67 12.86 21.83
CA SER A 7 -26.24 13.49 23.09
C SER A 7 -25.61 12.46 24.02
N THR A 8 -24.46 12.77 24.60
CA THR A 8 -23.82 11.99 25.66
C THR A 8 -23.88 12.79 26.95
N SER A 9 -24.37 12.17 28.04
CA SER A 9 -24.36 12.75 29.38
C SER A 9 -23.62 11.82 30.33
N ILE A 10 -22.82 12.40 31.22
CA ILE A 10 -22.00 11.68 32.19
C ILE A 10 -22.41 12.17 33.57
N GLU A 11 -22.95 11.28 34.39
CA GLU A 11 -23.24 11.53 35.79
C GLU A 11 -22.23 10.80 36.67
N VAL A 12 -21.74 11.48 37.70
CA VAL A 12 -20.83 10.89 38.69
C VAL A 12 -21.50 10.95 40.05
N LYS A 13 -21.69 9.80 40.69
CA LYS A 13 -22.25 9.67 42.03
C LYS A 13 -21.23 9.02 42.95
N HIS A 14 -21.25 9.42 44.22
CA HIS A 14 -20.44 8.82 45.28
C HIS A 14 -21.38 8.15 46.29
N GLU A 15 -21.37 6.82 46.33
CA GLU A 15 -22.18 6.04 47.28
C GLU A 15 -21.28 5.05 48.03
N GLN A 16 -21.39 5.02 49.36
CA GLN A 16 -20.72 4.04 50.24
C GLN A 16 -19.21 3.82 49.95
N GLY A 17 -18.48 4.90 49.63
CA GLY A 17 -17.05 4.84 49.33
C GLY A 17 -16.69 4.43 47.90
N ALA A 18 -17.67 4.10 47.05
CA ALA A 18 -17.48 3.81 45.63
C ALA A 18 -17.88 5.01 44.75
N LYS A 19 -17.10 5.23 43.69
CA LYS A 19 -17.40 6.20 42.63
C LYS A 19 -18.19 5.49 41.53
N ILE A 20 -19.46 5.84 41.36
CA ILE A 20 -20.35 5.34 40.31
C ILE A 20 -20.35 6.37 39.18
N ILE A 21 -20.07 5.92 37.95
CA ILE A 21 -20.09 6.78 36.75
C ILE A 21 -21.14 6.21 35.81
N THR A 22 -22.18 7.00 35.53
CA THR A 22 -23.28 6.64 34.62
C THR A 22 -23.13 7.43 33.33
N ILE A 23 -22.97 6.73 32.21
CA ILE A 23 -22.88 7.34 30.88
C ILE A 23 -24.18 7.04 30.15
N THR A 24 -24.96 8.07 29.84
CA THR A 24 -26.20 7.96 29.07
C THR A 24 -26.00 8.57 27.70
N GLN A 25 -26.08 7.73 26.66
CA GLN A 25 -26.01 8.13 25.25
C GLN A 25 -27.41 8.07 24.61
N ARG A 26 -27.80 9.08 23.83
CA ARG A 26 -29.06 9.13 23.06
C ARG A 26 -28.76 9.54 21.61
N GLY A 27 -29.43 8.94 20.62
CA GLY A 27 -29.27 9.28 19.19
C GLY A 27 -29.15 8.05 18.28
N SER A 28 -29.38 8.23 16.98
CA SER A 28 -29.40 7.14 15.98
C SER A 28 -28.10 7.01 15.16
N LEU A 29 -27.19 7.99 15.25
CA LEU A 29 -25.91 8.00 14.54
C LEU A 29 -24.76 7.92 15.55
N LYS A 30 -24.34 6.70 15.90
CA LYS A 30 -23.07 6.44 16.61
C LYS A 30 -21.97 6.23 15.55
N ASN A 31 -21.17 7.26 15.27
CA ASN A 31 -19.99 7.13 14.43
C ASN A 31 -18.73 7.20 15.31
N ASN A 32 -18.12 6.04 15.54
CA ASN A 32 -16.83 5.98 16.22
C ASN A 32 -15.72 6.32 15.22
N VAL A 33 -14.79 7.18 15.64
CA VAL A 33 -13.59 7.45 14.85
C VAL A 33 -12.69 6.23 14.94
N ILE A 34 -12.67 5.42 13.88
CA ILE A 34 -11.76 4.29 13.75
C ILE A 34 -10.43 4.85 13.23
N PRO A 35 -9.32 4.73 13.99
CA PRO A 35 -8.03 5.20 13.53
C PRO A 35 -7.55 4.40 12.31
N SER A 36 -6.68 4.97 11.50
CA SER A 36 -6.10 4.28 10.35
C SER A 36 -5.09 3.21 10.79
N VAL A 37 -5.04 2.10 10.06
CA VAL A 37 -3.96 1.11 10.18
C VAL A 37 -2.66 1.80 9.77
N ILE A 38 -1.59 1.59 10.53
CA ILE A 38 -0.27 2.13 10.20
C ILE A 38 0.45 1.09 9.32
N VAL A 39 0.84 1.48 8.12
CA VAL A 39 1.64 0.64 7.22
C VAL A 39 2.99 1.29 7.07
N VAL A 40 4.02 0.63 7.56
CA VAL A 40 5.40 1.09 7.45
C VAL A 40 6.05 0.39 6.28
N CYS A 41 6.70 1.13 5.39
CA CYS A 41 7.40 0.57 4.24
C CYS A 41 8.87 0.95 4.23
N GLU A 42 9.67 0.21 3.49
CA GLU A 42 11.11 0.43 3.40
C GLU A 42 11.46 1.78 2.77
N ASP A 43 10.99 2.02 1.55
CA ASP A 43 11.41 3.14 0.73
C ASP A 43 10.26 3.77 -0.08
N ALA A 44 10.60 4.69 -0.97
CA ALA A 44 9.65 5.41 -1.82
C ALA A 44 9.01 4.52 -2.91
N ILE A 45 9.69 3.47 -3.36
CA ILE A 45 9.12 2.54 -4.35
C ILE A 45 8.02 1.72 -3.68
N ALA A 46 8.30 1.18 -2.49
CA ALA A 46 7.31 0.46 -1.70
C ALA A 46 6.11 1.36 -1.32
N GLU A 47 6.35 2.63 -1.00
CA GLU A 47 5.28 3.62 -0.76
C GLU A 47 4.37 3.79 -1.98
N ALA A 48 4.94 3.98 -3.18
CA ALA A 48 4.17 4.12 -4.42
C ALA A 48 3.34 2.87 -4.74
N VAL A 49 3.87 1.67 -4.47
CA VAL A 49 3.12 0.41 -4.60
C VAL A 49 1.96 0.38 -3.59
N LEU A 50 2.22 0.72 -2.32
CA LEU A 50 1.18 0.72 -1.27
C LEU A 50 0.06 1.71 -1.56
N ASP A 51 0.36 2.86 -2.17
CA ASP A 51 -0.67 3.82 -2.60
C ASP A 51 -1.63 3.21 -3.62
N LEU A 52 -1.12 2.42 -4.56
CA LEU A 52 -1.95 1.68 -5.52
C LEU A 52 -2.70 0.53 -4.85
N VAL A 53 -2.10 -0.19 -3.90
CA VAL A 53 -2.76 -1.26 -3.13
C VAL A 53 -3.90 -0.71 -2.28
N ARG A 54 -3.71 0.45 -1.64
CA ARG A 54 -4.72 1.15 -0.83
C ARG A 54 -6.01 1.40 -1.61
N ALA A 55 -5.89 1.77 -2.89
CA ALA A 55 -7.05 1.96 -3.76
C ALA A 55 -7.85 0.66 -3.98
N GLU A 56 -7.25 -0.52 -3.77
CA GLU A 56 -7.88 -1.83 -3.95
C GLU A 56 -8.38 -2.50 -2.65
N THR A 57 -7.97 -2.00 -1.49
CA THR A 57 -8.33 -2.58 -0.18
C THR A 57 -9.50 -1.88 0.51
N LYS A 58 -9.84 -0.64 0.11
CA LYS A 58 -10.97 0.15 0.66
C LYS A 58 -10.94 0.40 2.19
N GLY A 59 -9.83 0.07 2.86
CA GLY A 59 -9.60 0.38 4.28
C GLY A 59 -8.97 1.77 4.50
N SER A 60 -8.86 2.18 5.77
CA SER A 60 -8.19 3.42 6.15
C SER A 60 -6.75 3.13 6.56
N TYR A 61 -5.80 3.63 5.77
CA TYR A 61 -4.37 3.37 5.94
C TYR A 61 -3.55 4.65 5.98
N ARG A 62 -2.56 4.68 6.87
CA ARG A 62 -1.51 5.69 6.90
C ARG A 62 -0.18 5.03 6.59
N VAL A 63 0.43 5.39 5.46
CA VAL A 63 1.72 4.86 5.03
C VAL A 63 2.85 5.73 5.60
N VAL A 64 3.95 5.11 6.04
CA VAL A 64 5.14 5.78 6.58
C VAL A 64 6.40 5.06 6.11
N THR A 65 7.40 5.79 5.61
CA THR A 65 8.68 5.21 5.19
C THR A 65 9.67 5.05 6.37
N ALA A 66 10.25 3.87 6.54
CA ALA A 66 11.26 3.56 7.56
C ALA A 66 12.70 3.84 7.11
N GLY A 67 12.94 3.96 5.80
CA GLY A 67 14.25 4.18 5.19
C GLY A 67 15.15 2.94 5.09
N ALA A 68 15.04 2.02 6.06
CA ALA A 68 15.75 0.74 6.04
C ALA A 68 14.89 -0.34 6.69
N TRP A 69 14.87 -1.54 6.10
CA TRP A 69 14.04 -2.63 6.62
C TRP A 69 14.39 -3.09 8.03
N GLY A 70 15.66 -3.01 8.45
CA GLY A 70 16.08 -3.37 9.79
C GLY A 70 15.36 -2.57 10.89
N ASN A 71 15.02 -1.31 10.61
CA ASN A 71 14.27 -0.45 11.54
C ASN A 71 12.84 -0.97 11.78
N MET A 72 12.25 -1.66 10.78
CA MET A 72 10.89 -2.19 10.87
C MET A 72 10.77 -3.31 11.90
N ALA A 73 11.76 -4.20 11.97
CA ALA A 73 11.79 -5.26 12.98
C ALA A 73 11.86 -4.70 14.41
N THR A 74 12.73 -3.71 14.62
CA THR A 74 12.85 -3.01 15.92
C THR A 74 11.57 -2.26 16.30
N LEU A 75 10.93 -1.60 15.33
CA LEU A 75 9.65 -0.93 15.53
C LEU A 75 8.57 -1.91 15.98
N LEU A 76 8.39 -3.02 15.26
CA LEU A 76 7.39 -4.04 15.60
C LEU A 76 7.66 -4.65 16.98
N TYR A 77 8.93 -4.87 17.34
CA TYR A 77 9.29 -5.32 18.68
C TYR A 77 8.78 -4.36 19.76
N GLY A 78 9.07 -3.06 19.66
CA GLY A 78 8.60 -2.07 20.64
C GLY A 78 7.07 -1.99 20.71
N MET A 79 6.42 -2.06 19.55
CA MET A 79 4.96 -2.01 19.44
C MET A 79 4.28 -3.23 20.09
N TYR A 80 4.74 -4.45 19.81
CA TYR A 80 4.17 -5.66 20.40
C TYR A 80 4.56 -5.85 21.87
N PHE A 81 5.75 -5.39 22.27
CA PHE A 81 6.11 -5.32 23.68
C PHE A 81 5.11 -4.44 24.46
N TYR A 82 4.78 -3.27 23.92
CA TYR A 82 3.78 -2.37 24.52
C TYR A 82 2.36 -2.95 24.47
N ARG A 83 1.98 -3.62 23.36
CA ARG A 83 0.69 -4.32 23.23
C ARG A 83 0.45 -5.30 24.39
N ASN A 84 1.46 -6.10 24.71
CA ASN A 84 1.35 -7.08 25.78
C ASN A 84 1.17 -6.42 27.15
N HIS A 85 1.86 -5.29 27.39
CA HIS A 85 1.66 -4.51 28.61
C HIS A 85 0.25 -3.90 28.69
N LEU A 86 -0.27 -3.34 27.59
CA LEU A 86 -1.64 -2.84 27.51
C LEU A 86 -2.66 -3.93 27.83
N GLN A 87 -2.49 -5.13 27.27
CA GLN A 87 -3.37 -6.26 27.53
C GLN A 87 -3.41 -6.67 29.01
N GLN A 88 -2.27 -6.58 29.72
CA GLN A 88 -2.22 -6.82 31.17
C GLN A 88 -3.04 -5.81 31.98
N THR A 89 -3.24 -4.59 31.46
CA THR A 89 -4.12 -3.58 32.08
C THR A 89 -5.61 -3.76 31.72
N GLY A 90 -5.94 -4.77 30.91
CA GLY A 90 -7.29 -5.04 30.43
C GLY A 90 -7.70 -4.22 29.19
N ASP A 91 -6.83 -3.36 28.65
CA ASP A 91 -7.08 -2.67 27.38
C ASP A 91 -6.63 -3.54 26.20
N LYS A 92 -7.58 -3.90 25.35
CA LYS A 92 -7.33 -4.69 24.12
C LYS A 92 -7.24 -3.81 22.88
N ARG A 93 -7.35 -2.49 23.01
CA ARG A 93 -7.24 -1.55 21.90
C ARG A 93 -5.78 -1.36 21.54
N PHE A 94 -5.40 -1.99 20.44
CA PHE A 94 -4.09 -1.85 19.87
C PHE A 94 -4.25 -1.38 18.42
N LEU A 95 -3.45 -0.39 18.04
CA LEU A 95 -3.36 0.05 16.66
C LEU A 95 -2.63 -1.01 15.86
N GLU A 96 -3.27 -1.57 14.84
CA GLU A 96 -2.65 -2.48 13.91
C GLU A 96 -1.53 -1.76 13.15
N VAL A 97 -0.36 -2.39 13.17
CA VAL A 97 0.84 -1.93 12.47
C VAL A 97 1.33 -3.06 11.58
N LEU A 98 1.49 -2.77 10.29
CA LEU A 98 2.10 -3.67 9.33
C LEU A 98 3.43 -3.07 8.87
N CYS A 99 4.44 -3.91 8.68
CA CYS A 99 5.67 -3.51 8.04
C CYS A 99 5.81 -4.24 6.71
N VAL A 100 6.13 -3.51 5.64
CA VAL A 100 6.16 -4.00 4.27
C VAL A 100 7.53 -3.75 3.65
N THR A 101 8.19 -4.83 3.23
CA THR A 101 9.48 -4.80 2.54
C THR A 101 9.25 -4.85 1.03
N ASP A 102 10.24 -4.43 0.25
CA ASP A 102 10.15 -4.36 -1.21
C ASP A 102 10.17 -5.75 -1.92
N GLY A 103 10.52 -6.81 -1.18
CA GLY A 103 10.55 -8.20 -1.64
C GLY A 103 11.94 -8.78 -1.91
N ASP A 104 13.02 -8.01 -1.69
CA ASP A 104 14.39 -8.44 -2.01
C ASP A 104 15.13 -9.16 -0.86
N ILE A 105 14.50 -9.23 0.31
CA ILE A 105 15.07 -9.83 1.52
C ILE A 105 14.87 -11.34 1.53
N THR A 106 15.97 -12.08 1.74
CA THR A 106 15.88 -13.54 1.87
C THR A 106 15.30 -13.99 3.21
N PRO A 107 14.57 -15.12 3.27
CA PRO A 107 14.01 -15.63 4.52
C PRO A 107 15.04 -15.83 5.64
N HIS A 108 16.27 -16.23 5.30
CA HIS A 108 17.33 -16.41 6.28
C HIS A 108 17.74 -15.09 6.95
N TRP A 109 17.88 -14.01 6.17
CA TRP A 109 18.20 -12.68 6.71
C TRP A 109 17.07 -12.14 7.58
N PHE A 110 15.84 -12.42 7.18
CA PHE A 110 14.64 -12.06 7.91
C PHE A 110 14.62 -12.68 9.32
N GLU A 111 14.88 -13.99 9.42
CA GLU A 111 14.93 -14.67 10.71
C GLU A 111 16.07 -14.17 11.60
N LYS A 112 17.26 -14.00 11.01
CA LYS A 112 18.43 -13.50 11.72
C LYS A 112 18.17 -12.14 12.37
N VAL A 113 17.61 -11.18 11.63
CA VAL A 113 17.35 -9.84 12.17
C VAL A 113 16.28 -9.87 13.26
N ILE A 114 15.24 -10.70 13.11
CA ILE A 114 14.21 -10.86 14.14
C ILE A 114 14.81 -11.43 15.44
N GLU A 115 15.69 -12.43 15.35
CA GLU A 115 16.39 -12.97 16.50
C GLU A 115 17.33 -11.94 17.15
N GLU A 116 18.02 -11.15 16.34
CA GLU A 116 18.93 -10.10 16.81
C GLU A 116 18.22 -8.89 17.43
N THR A 117 16.90 -8.75 17.25
CA THR A 117 16.11 -7.64 17.85
C THR A 117 16.10 -7.67 19.39
N HIS A 118 16.40 -8.82 20.01
CA HIS A 118 16.53 -8.93 21.46
C HIS A 118 17.87 -9.58 21.84
N ARG A 119 18.74 -8.82 22.54
CA ARG A 119 20.08 -9.29 22.97
C ARG A 119 20.28 -9.26 24.49
N GLY A 120 19.20 -9.33 25.27
CA GLY A 120 19.25 -9.30 26.73
C GLY A 120 19.48 -10.68 27.35
N SER A 121 20.19 -10.73 28.48
CA SER A 121 20.34 -11.95 29.30
C SER A 121 19.06 -12.31 30.08
N HIS A 122 18.11 -11.38 30.18
CA HIS A 122 16.81 -11.57 30.82
C HIS A 122 15.71 -11.37 29.78
N ALA A 123 15.33 -12.46 29.12
CA ALA A 123 14.23 -12.43 28.15
C ALA A 123 12.88 -12.40 28.90
N PRO A 124 11.98 -11.46 28.60
CA PRO A 124 10.60 -11.49 29.08
C PRO A 124 9.92 -12.81 28.70
N GLU A 125 9.02 -13.33 29.54
CA GLU A 125 8.32 -14.60 29.29
C GLU A 125 7.55 -14.61 27.95
N ASN A 126 7.05 -13.44 27.52
CA ASN A 126 6.30 -13.21 26.29
C ASN A 126 7.17 -12.94 25.05
N ILE A 127 8.50 -13.09 25.13
CA ILE A 127 9.41 -12.82 23.99
C ILE A 127 9.06 -13.69 22.78
N LYS A 128 8.73 -14.98 22.98
CA LYS A 128 8.43 -15.92 21.89
C LYS A 128 7.17 -15.54 21.13
N GLU A 129 6.13 -15.13 21.85
CA GLU A 129 4.89 -14.63 21.28
C GLU A 129 5.13 -13.32 20.50
N THR A 130 5.92 -12.41 21.09
CA THR A 130 6.32 -11.15 20.45
C THR A 130 7.05 -11.41 19.12
N LEU A 131 8.02 -12.31 19.10
CA LEU A 131 8.76 -12.66 17.87
C LEU A 131 7.84 -13.31 16.82
N SER A 132 6.89 -14.14 17.24
CA SER A 132 5.87 -14.71 16.35
C SER A 132 4.99 -13.62 15.71
N LEU A 133 4.55 -12.63 16.49
CA LEU A 133 3.79 -11.49 16.00
C LEU A 133 4.60 -10.64 15.01
N ILE A 134 5.89 -10.42 15.27
CA ILE A 134 6.78 -9.73 14.32
C ILE A 134 6.83 -10.50 12.99
N LYS A 135 7.05 -11.82 13.02
CA LYS A 135 7.09 -12.67 11.81
C LYS A 135 5.78 -12.60 11.01
N GLN A 136 4.63 -12.47 11.68
CA GLN A 136 3.32 -12.40 11.02
C GLN A 136 3.02 -11.02 10.40
N ASN A 137 3.62 -9.95 10.92
CA ASN A 137 3.28 -8.57 10.55
C ASN A 137 4.39 -7.83 9.79
N LEU A 138 5.56 -8.44 9.66
CA LEU A 138 6.56 -8.06 8.67
C LEU A 138 6.32 -8.89 7.41
N ILE A 139 5.89 -8.24 6.33
CA ILE A 139 5.42 -8.87 5.10
C ILE A 139 6.24 -8.34 3.94
N SER A 140 6.50 -9.19 2.96
CA SER A 140 7.21 -8.81 1.74
C SER A 140 6.24 -8.78 0.56
N PHE A 141 6.51 -7.93 -0.43
CA PHE A 141 5.92 -8.15 -1.74
C PHE A 141 6.47 -9.42 -2.41
N GLU A 142 5.68 -10.03 -3.29
CA GLU A 142 6.03 -11.27 -3.96
C GLU A 142 6.72 -11.01 -5.30
N LEU A 143 8.06 -11.02 -5.34
CA LEU A 143 8.80 -10.86 -6.58
C LEU A 143 8.81 -12.17 -7.38
N SER A 144 8.49 -12.08 -8.67
CA SER A 144 8.41 -13.26 -9.54
C SER A 144 9.76 -13.87 -9.86
N GLU A 145 10.82 -13.06 -9.81
CA GLU A 145 12.18 -13.45 -10.15
C GLU A 145 13.16 -12.93 -9.12
N GLN A 146 14.11 -13.80 -8.77
CA GLN A 146 15.20 -13.55 -7.82
C GLN A 146 16.53 -13.85 -8.53
N PRO A 147 16.95 -13.00 -9.49
CA PRO A 147 18.20 -13.19 -10.21
C PRO A 147 19.42 -13.16 -9.27
N GLU A 148 20.23 -14.23 -9.28
CA GLU A 148 21.41 -14.36 -8.40
C GLU A 148 22.48 -13.28 -8.61
N LYS A 149 22.52 -12.65 -9.80
CA LYS A 149 23.54 -11.68 -10.21
C LYS A 149 22.98 -10.30 -10.53
N ALA A 150 21.96 -9.87 -9.80
CA ALA A 150 21.42 -8.52 -9.92
C ALA A 150 21.26 -7.84 -8.55
N LYS A 151 21.29 -6.51 -8.57
CA LYS A 151 20.93 -5.63 -7.45
C LYS A 151 19.74 -4.76 -7.88
N GLY A 152 18.91 -4.33 -6.94
CA GLY A 152 17.64 -3.65 -7.27
C GLY A 152 16.64 -4.65 -7.85
N ILE A 153 16.34 -5.70 -7.08
CA ILE A 153 15.47 -6.81 -7.52
C ILE A 153 14.02 -6.33 -7.81
N PRO A 154 13.44 -5.40 -7.02
CA PRO A 154 12.13 -4.83 -7.35
C PRO A 154 12.15 -4.12 -8.71
N GLU A 155 13.13 -3.26 -8.97
CA GLU A 155 13.23 -2.54 -10.25
C GLU A 155 13.48 -3.47 -11.43
N TYR A 156 14.28 -4.53 -11.25
CA TYR A 156 14.45 -5.58 -12.25
C TYR A 156 13.10 -6.22 -12.62
N ASN A 157 12.30 -6.62 -11.62
CA ASN A 157 11.00 -7.23 -11.84
C ASN A 157 10.03 -6.25 -12.51
N HIS A 158 9.94 -5.00 -12.01
CA HIS A 158 9.07 -3.97 -12.59
C HIS A 158 9.42 -3.70 -14.05
N ARG A 159 10.71 -3.59 -14.36
CA ARG A 159 11.20 -3.48 -15.73
C ARG A 159 10.72 -4.65 -16.58
N LYS A 160 10.93 -5.88 -16.11
CA LYS A 160 10.55 -7.08 -16.86
C LYS A 160 9.05 -7.15 -17.12
N TRP A 161 8.23 -6.89 -16.10
CA TRP A 161 6.77 -6.89 -16.22
C TRP A 161 6.25 -5.80 -17.16
N LEU A 162 6.93 -4.65 -17.21
CA LEU A 162 6.65 -3.59 -18.18
C LEU A 162 6.98 -4.05 -19.61
N GLU A 163 8.12 -4.72 -19.79
CA GLU A 163 8.59 -5.19 -21.09
C GLU A 163 7.82 -6.41 -21.62
N GLU A 164 7.16 -7.16 -20.74
CA GLU A 164 6.21 -8.24 -21.08
C GLU A 164 4.93 -7.71 -21.77
N ILE A 165 4.59 -6.43 -21.59
CA ILE A 165 3.38 -5.83 -22.18
C ILE A 165 3.58 -5.61 -23.68
N SER A 166 2.76 -6.27 -24.49
CA SER A 166 2.80 -6.14 -25.94
C SER A 166 1.96 -4.96 -26.46
N PRO A 167 2.30 -4.40 -27.64
CA PRO A 167 1.46 -3.38 -28.28
C PRO A 167 0.02 -3.85 -28.51
N ASP A 168 -0.17 -5.12 -28.86
CA ASP A 168 -1.50 -5.70 -29.07
C ASP A 168 -2.32 -5.70 -27.79
N GLN A 169 -1.71 -5.99 -26.64
CA GLN A 169 -2.40 -5.92 -25.34
C GLN A 169 -2.89 -4.51 -25.03
N VAL A 170 -2.05 -3.49 -25.27
CA VAL A 170 -2.41 -2.08 -25.05
C VAL A 170 -3.55 -1.66 -25.97
N ASN A 171 -3.43 -1.94 -27.28
CA ASN A 171 -4.46 -1.57 -28.25
C ASN A 171 -5.80 -2.28 -27.99
N LYS A 172 -5.75 -3.59 -27.73
CA LYS A 172 -6.94 -4.41 -27.43
C LYS A 172 -7.69 -3.93 -26.19
N HIS A 173 -6.99 -3.39 -25.19
CA HIS A 173 -7.62 -2.83 -23.98
C HIS A 173 -8.58 -1.68 -24.31
N PHE A 174 -8.28 -0.87 -25.33
CA PHE A 174 -9.08 0.30 -25.71
C PHE A 174 -9.98 0.08 -26.92
N GLU A 175 -9.81 -1.02 -27.65
CA GLU A 175 -10.49 -1.30 -28.93
C GLU A 175 -12.01 -1.11 -28.85
N SER A 176 -12.66 -1.73 -27.84
CA SER A 176 -14.12 -1.61 -27.65
C SER A 176 -14.55 -0.17 -27.35
N ARG A 177 -13.80 0.56 -26.51
CA ARG A 177 -14.15 1.94 -26.12
C ARG A 177 -13.95 2.90 -27.28
N LEU A 178 -12.87 2.73 -28.04
CA LEU A 178 -12.63 3.52 -29.24
C LEU A 178 -13.70 3.26 -30.31
N ALA A 179 -14.10 2.00 -30.51
CA ALA A 179 -15.19 1.67 -31.44
C ALA A 179 -16.52 2.31 -31.03
N GLU A 180 -16.86 2.26 -29.74
CA GLU A 180 -18.03 2.94 -29.18
C GLU A 180 -17.98 4.45 -29.40
N LEU A 181 -16.88 5.10 -29.03
CA LEU A 181 -16.71 6.55 -29.16
C LEU A 181 -16.75 7.00 -30.62
N ASN A 182 -16.10 6.27 -31.54
CA ASN A 182 -16.15 6.59 -32.96
C ASN A 182 -17.58 6.44 -33.51
N SER A 183 -18.31 5.39 -33.11
CA SER A 183 -19.72 5.21 -33.49
C SER A 183 -20.64 6.29 -32.90
N CYS A 184 -20.34 6.78 -31.69
CA CYS A 184 -21.04 7.92 -31.10
C CYS A 184 -20.75 9.21 -31.86
N LEU A 185 -19.49 9.43 -32.26
CA LEU A 185 -19.07 10.61 -33.03
C LEU A 185 -19.81 10.70 -34.36
N GLU A 186 -19.98 9.58 -35.08
CA GLU A 186 -20.74 9.52 -36.33
C GLU A 186 -22.24 9.86 -36.20
N ARG A 187 -22.81 9.72 -35.00
CA ARG A 187 -24.25 9.87 -34.74
C ARG A 187 -24.61 11.11 -33.91
N CYS A 188 -23.63 11.79 -33.34
CA CYS A 188 -23.86 12.91 -32.43
C CYS A 188 -24.13 14.23 -33.19
N ALA A 189 -24.76 15.19 -32.50
CA ALA A 189 -24.90 16.54 -33.00
C ALA A 189 -23.60 17.33 -32.80
N ARG A 190 -23.37 18.37 -33.62
CA ARG A 190 -22.12 19.16 -33.65
C ARG A 190 -21.70 19.76 -32.31
N ASP A 191 -22.63 19.96 -31.38
CA ASP A 191 -22.37 20.48 -30.04
C ASP A 191 -21.81 19.44 -29.05
N GLN A 192 -21.88 18.14 -29.39
CA GLN A 192 -21.38 17.03 -28.56
C GLN A 192 -20.06 16.42 -29.08
N GLU A 193 -19.69 16.70 -30.33
CA GLU A 193 -18.49 16.17 -31.00
C GLU A 193 -17.21 16.42 -30.19
N GLY A 194 -17.01 17.67 -29.73
CA GLY A 194 -15.77 18.06 -29.04
C GLY A 194 -15.49 17.26 -27.77
N GLY A 195 -16.51 16.87 -27.01
CA GLY A 195 -16.34 16.05 -25.81
C GLY A 195 -15.87 14.63 -26.14
N ILE A 196 -16.45 14.03 -27.18
CA ILE A 196 -16.09 12.69 -27.66
C ILE A 196 -14.68 12.70 -28.27
N GLU A 197 -14.35 13.72 -29.06
CA GLU A 197 -13.01 13.88 -29.65
C GLU A 197 -11.92 14.02 -28.59
N ILE A 198 -12.19 14.77 -27.51
CA ILE A 198 -11.27 14.90 -26.37
C ILE A 198 -11.04 13.54 -25.71
N GLU A 199 -12.08 12.73 -25.49
CA GLU A 199 -11.92 11.40 -24.91
C GLU A 199 -11.10 10.47 -25.82
N ILE A 200 -11.40 10.44 -27.12
CA ILE A 200 -10.62 9.70 -28.12
C ILE A 200 -9.16 10.16 -28.11
N PHE A 201 -8.92 11.47 -28.04
CA PHE A 201 -7.57 12.03 -27.97
C PHE A 201 -6.83 11.56 -26.72
N HIS A 202 -7.47 11.58 -25.54
CA HIS A 202 -6.87 11.10 -24.30
C HIS A 202 -6.51 9.62 -24.37
N ILE A 203 -7.38 8.78 -24.92
CA ILE A 203 -7.10 7.34 -25.10
C ILE A 203 -5.91 7.14 -26.05
N LYS A 204 -5.92 7.80 -27.22
CA LYS A 204 -4.82 7.70 -28.18
C LYS A 204 -3.50 8.18 -27.59
N LYS A 205 -3.54 9.22 -26.74
CA LYS A 205 -2.37 9.70 -26.01
C LYS A 205 -1.88 8.68 -24.99
N GLU A 206 -2.75 8.11 -24.18
CA GLU A 206 -2.40 7.05 -23.23
C GLU A 206 -1.72 5.85 -23.94
N ILE A 207 -2.28 5.39 -25.06
CA ILE A 207 -1.67 4.32 -25.88
C ILE A 207 -0.26 4.75 -26.32
N SER A 208 -0.13 5.91 -26.96
CA SER A 208 1.15 6.37 -27.50
C SER A 208 2.23 6.54 -26.41
N GLU A 209 1.86 7.05 -25.24
CA GLU A 209 2.77 7.26 -24.12
C GLU A 209 3.17 5.93 -23.46
N THR A 210 2.21 5.01 -23.29
CA THR A 210 2.48 3.65 -22.78
C THR A 210 3.50 2.94 -23.66
N LEU A 211 3.27 2.91 -24.97
CA LEU A 211 4.17 2.25 -25.92
C LEU A 211 5.55 2.90 -25.95
N ARG A 212 5.62 4.24 -25.87
CA ARG A 212 6.88 4.98 -25.79
C ARG A 212 7.67 4.61 -24.53
N ILE A 213 7.03 4.51 -23.38
CA ILE A 213 7.68 4.12 -22.11
C ILE A 213 8.24 2.69 -22.20
N ILE A 214 7.44 1.76 -22.73
CA ILE A 214 7.85 0.36 -22.95
C ILE A 214 9.05 0.30 -23.90
N GLU A 215 8.99 0.99 -25.04
CA GLU A 215 10.06 1.00 -26.05
C GLU A 215 11.37 1.55 -25.46
N ILE A 216 11.31 2.63 -24.69
CA ILE A 216 12.49 3.19 -24.02
C ILE A 216 13.06 2.17 -23.04
N SER A 217 12.22 1.53 -22.21
CA SER A 217 12.66 0.49 -21.28
C SER A 217 13.40 -0.65 -21.99
N GLN A 218 12.83 -1.17 -23.08
CA GLN A 218 13.42 -2.26 -23.87
C GLN A 218 14.78 -1.88 -24.46
N LYS A 219 14.96 -0.63 -24.89
CA LYS A 219 16.24 -0.14 -25.45
C LYS A 219 17.30 0.15 -24.38
N MET A 220 16.94 0.23 -23.10
CA MET A 220 17.88 0.53 -22.03
C MET A 220 18.83 -0.65 -21.78
N LYS A 221 20.13 -0.38 -21.90
CA LYS A 221 21.20 -1.33 -21.56
C LYS A 221 21.71 -1.10 -20.15
N PHE A 222 21.91 -2.17 -19.39
CA PHE A 222 22.55 -2.14 -18.09
C PHE A 222 23.88 -2.91 -18.21
N LYS A 223 24.96 -2.32 -17.69
CA LYS A 223 26.29 -2.95 -17.73
C LYS A 223 26.50 -3.72 -16.44
N ALA A 224 27.06 -4.92 -16.56
CA ALA A 224 27.53 -5.65 -15.39
C ALA A 224 28.81 -5.00 -14.87
N VAL A 225 28.87 -4.78 -13.55
CA VAL A 225 30.07 -4.36 -12.82
C VAL A 225 30.39 -5.51 -11.86
N GLU A 226 31.61 -6.05 -11.93
CA GLU A 226 32.04 -7.19 -11.10
C GLU A 226 31.11 -8.42 -11.19
N GLY A 227 30.49 -8.63 -12.35
CA GLY A 227 29.56 -9.74 -12.59
C GLY A 227 28.13 -9.52 -12.11
N PHE A 228 27.82 -8.37 -11.49
CA PHE A 228 26.47 -7.98 -11.07
C PHE A 228 25.89 -6.87 -11.94
N VAL A 229 24.60 -6.96 -12.25
CA VAL A 229 23.87 -5.87 -12.92
C VAL A 229 23.06 -5.09 -11.89
N ASP A 230 23.27 -3.77 -11.84
CA ASP A 230 22.61 -2.90 -10.86
C ASP A 230 21.41 -2.16 -11.49
N TYR A 231 20.21 -2.43 -10.99
CA TYR A 231 18.94 -1.88 -11.48
C TYR A 231 18.40 -0.72 -10.65
N HIS A 232 19.00 -0.32 -9.52
CA HIS A 232 18.48 0.80 -8.69
C HIS A 232 18.34 2.11 -9.49
N ALA A 233 19.19 2.29 -10.51
CA ALA A 233 19.13 3.46 -11.38
C ALA A 233 18.03 3.38 -12.46
N TYR A 234 17.22 2.33 -12.52
CA TYR A 234 16.26 2.08 -13.61
C TYR A 234 15.29 3.26 -13.79
N TYR A 235 14.53 3.60 -12.76
CA TYR A 235 13.57 4.70 -12.81
C TYR A 235 14.23 6.05 -13.10
N LYS A 236 15.38 6.32 -12.47
CA LYS A 236 16.14 7.55 -12.70
C LYS A 236 16.57 7.69 -14.17
N ARG A 237 17.04 6.61 -14.79
CA ARG A 237 17.46 6.59 -16.19
C ARG A 237 16.26 6.70 -17.13
N LEU A 238 15.16 5.99 -16.85
CA LEU A 238 13.93 6.07 -17.63
C LEU A 238 13.37 7.50 -17.63
N SER A 239 13.27 8.14 -16.46
CA SER A 239 12.85 9.54 -16.33
C SER A 239 13.78 10.48 -17.11
N ALA A 240 15.09 10.29 -17.03
CA ALA A 240 16.06 11.13 -17.74
C ALA A 240 15.92 11.06 -19.26
N VAL A 241 15.60 9.90 -19.83
CA VAL A 241 15.35 9.75 -21.28
C VAL A 241 14.03 10.40 -21.67
N LEU A 242 12.97 10.17 -20.89
CA LEU A 242 11.66 10.77 -21.13
C LEU A 242 11.71 12.31 -21.10
N LYS A 243 12.44 12.89 -20.12
CA LYS A 243 12.65 14.35 -19.95
C LYS A 243 13.34 15.03 -21.11
N ARG A 244 14.01 14.29 -22.00
CA ARG A 244 14.65 14.85 -23.20
C ARG A 244 13.72 14.92 -24.41
N GLY A 245 12.56 14.28 -24.37
CA GLY A 245 11.56 14.36 -25.44
C GLY A 245 10.30 15.10 -25.00
N ASP A 246 9.22 14.92 -25.75
CA ASP A 246 7.94 15.58 -25.49
C ASP A 246 7.37 15.23 -24.12
N THR A 247 6.70 16.22 -23.50
CA THR A 247 6.00 16.08 -22.23
C THR A 247 4.91 15.02 -22.34
N LEU A 248 4.83 14.17 -21.31
CA LEU A 248 3.74 13.20 -21.16
C LEU A 248 2.49 13.93 -20.66
N MET A 249 1.36 13.74 -21.35
CA MET A 249 0.07 14.32 -21.00
C MET A 249 -0.75 13.40 -20.10
N HIS A 250 -0.67 12.08 -20.30
CA HIS A 250 -1.44 11.11 -19.52
C HIS A 250 -0.68 10.71 -18.25
N TYR A 251 0.61 10.39 -18.37
CA TYR A 251 1.43 10.00 -17.22
C TYR A 251 2.26 11.17 -16.68
N ARG A 252 2.38 11.23 -15.34
CA ARG A 252 3.21 12.22 -14.67
C ARG A 252 4.69 11.91 -14.86
N GLN A 253 5.37 12.79 -15.58
CA GLN A 253 6.80 12.62 -15.92
C GLN A 253 7.74 12.85 -14.72
N ASP A 254 7.28 13.61 -13.74
CA ASP A 254 7.94 13.86 -12.46
C ASP A 254 7.87 12.66 -11.52
N ASP A 255 6.88 11.78 -11.70
CA ASP A 255 6.68 10.56 -10.92
C ASP A 255 6.64 9.30 -11.81
N ILE A 256 7.81 8.98 -12.36
CA ILE A 256 7.96 7.85 -13.28
C ILE A 256 7.71 6.50 -12.60
N VAL A 257 7.97 6.40 -11.29
CA VAL A 257 7.75 5.17 -10.53
C VAL A 257 6.26 4.86 -10.54
N TYR A 258 5.44 5.83 -10.14
CA TYR A 258 3.99 5.69 -10.16
C TYR A 258 3.45 5.41 -11.57
N ALA A 259 3.95 6.13 -12.59
CA ALA A 259 3.53 5.92 -13.98
C ALA A 259 3.76 4.47 -14.47
N VAL A 260 4.96 3.93 -14.24
CA VAL A 260 5.28 2.55 -14.63
C VAL A 260 4.43 1.55 -13.87
N LEU A 261 4.24 1.74 -12.55
CA LEU A 261 3.40 0.85 -11.76
C LEU A 261 1.92 0.89 -12.21
N CYS A 262 1.40 2.06 -12.59
CA CYS A 262 0.07 2.18 -13.18
C CYS A 262 -0.07 1.42 -14.51
N ILE A 263 0.94 1.51 -15.38
CA ILE A 263 0.98 0.77 -16.66
C ILE A 263 0.96 -0.75 -16.38
N ILE A 264 1.84 -1.23 -15.49
CA ILE A 264 1.91 -2.65 -15.11
C ILE A 264 0.57 -3.11 -14.53
N ARG A 265 0.00 -2.35 -13.60
CA ARG A 265 -1.30 -2.65 -12.98
C ARG A 265 -2.43 -2.76 -14.01
N LYS A 266 -2.43 -1.90 -15.04
CA LYS A 266 -3.49 -1.82 -16.05
C LYS A 266 -3.34 -2.89 -17.14
N PHE A 267 -2.14 -3.10 -17.66
CA PHE A 267 -1.90 -3.94 -18.84
C PHE A 267 -1.21 -5.28 -18.54
N ASN A 268 -0.66 -5.47 -17.34
CA ASN A 268 -0.16 -6.74 -16.83
C ASN A 268 -0.77 -7.08 -15.45
N PRO A 269 -2.11 -7.20 -15.36
CA PRO A 269 -2.80 -7.37 -14.08
C PRO A 269 -2.46 -8.67 -13.36
N ALA A 270 -2.01 -9.70 -14.09
CA ALA A 270 -1.61 -10.99 -13.53
C ALA A 270 -0.35 -10.85 -12.67
N ARG A 271 0.71 -10.23 -13.21
CA ARG A 271 1.94 -9.95 -12.45
C ARG A 271 1.67 -9.02 -11.28
N TRP A 272 0.93 -7.94 -11.53
CA TRP A 272 0.54 -6.99 -10.48
C TRP A 272 -0.19 -7.67 -9.32
N SER A 273 -1.21 -8.48 -9.62
CA SER A 273 -2.02 -9.13 -8.59
C SER A 273 -1.22 -10.13 -7.77
N ALA A 274 -0.32 -10.89 -8.40
CA ALA A 274 0.58 -11.80 -7.69
C ALA A 274 1.53 -11.05 -6.76
N TYR A 275 2.16 -9.98 -7.28
CA TYR A 275 3.13 -9.15 -6.56
C TYR A 275 2.56 -8.58 -5.25
N ILE A 276 1.34 -8.02 -5.31
CA ILE A 276 0.73 -7.36 -4.14
C ILE A 276 -0.09 -8.30 -3.26
N ALA A 277 -0.33 -9.55 -3.67
CA ALA A 277 -1.29 -10.43 -2.99
C ALA A 277 -1.04 -10.62 -1.48
N PRO A 278 0.20 -10.88 -1.02
CA PRO A 278 0.48 -11.04 0.41
C PRO A 278 0.16 -9.77 1.21
N VAL A 279 0.65 -8.63 0.73
CA VAL A 279 0.46 -7.32 1.37
C VAL A 279 -1.02 -6.90 1.36
N LYS A 280 -1.71 -7.06 0.22
CA LYS A 280 -3.13 -6.75 0.08
C LYS A 280 -4.00 -7.56 1.04
N LYS A 281 -3.68 -8.84 1.23
CA LYS A 281 -4.36 -9.71 2.20
C LYS A 281 -4.15 -9.19 3.62
N ALA A 282 -2.90 -8.98 4.02
CA ALA A 282 -2.57 -8.51 5.36
C ALA A 282 -3.18 -7.13 5.67
N MET A 283 -3.14 -6.19 4.72
CA MET A 283 -3.79 -4.88 4.87
C MET A 283 -5.30 -4.99 5.10
N ARG A 284 -5.98 -5.93 4.44
CA ARG A 284 -7.42 -6.16 4.65
C ARG A 284 -7.68 -6.74 6.03
N GLU A 285 -6.92 -7.76 6.43
CA GLU A 285 -7.03 -8.39 7.74
C GLU A 285 -6.79 -7.39 8.87
N ALA A 286 -5.71 -6.60 8.78
CA ALA A 286 -5.43 -5.52 9.74
C ALA A 286 -6.55 -4.48 9.79
N SER A 287 -7.10 -4.08 8.64
CA SER A 287 -8.21 -3.12 8.60
C SER A 287 -9.49 -3.68 9.24
N CYS A 288 -9.78 -4.96 9.06
CA CYS A 288 -10.91 -5.62 9.73
C CYS A 288 -10.70 -5.67 11.25
N ASN A 289 -9.53 -6.14 11.70
CA ASN A 289 -9.18 -6.22 13.11
C ASN A 289 -9.24 -4.84 13.79
N GLN A 290 -8.68 -3.81 13.15
CA GLN A 290 -8.75 -2.44 13.61
C GLN A 290 -10.20 -1.95 13.73
N ALA A 291 -11.03 -2.20 12.73
CA ALA A 291 -12.43 -1.83 12.79
C ALA A 291 -13.14 -2.52 13.97
N ASP A 292 -12.94 -3.83 14.16
CA ASP A 292 -13.58 -4.59 15.22
C ASP A 292 -13.18 -4.12 16.62
N VAL A 293 -11.92 -3.77 16.81
CA VAL A 293 -11.38 -3.34 18.11
C VAL A 293 -11.81 -1.92 18.48
N PHE A 294 -11.98 -1.03 17.50
CA PHE A 294 -12.30 0.39 17.72
C PHE A 294 -13.77 0.76 17.47
N ARG A 295 -14.59 -0.15 16.93
CA ARG A 295 -16.03 0.10 16.66
C ARG A 295 -16.88 0.25 17.93
N LYS A 296 -16.41 -0.25 19.07
CA LYS A 296 -17.15 -0.26 20.33
C LYS A 296 -16.72 0.90 21.22
N ASP A 297 -17.68 1.66 21.74
CA ASP A 297 -17.42 2.65 22.78
C ASP A 297 -17.02 1.95 24.08
N ARG A 298 -15.99 2.49 24.75
CA ARG A 298 -15.51 1.95 26.02
C ARG A 298 -15.25 3.06 27.02
N PHE A 299 -15.61 2.81 28.27
CA PHE A 299 -15.19 3.60 29.42
C PHE A 299 -14.42 2.70 30.39
N ASN A 300 -13.20 3.09 30.74
CA ASN A 300 -12.32 2.31 31.62
C ASN A 300 -12.21 0.83 31.20
N ASN A 301 -11.95 0.58 29.91
CA ASN A 301 -11.86 -0.74 29.28
C ASN A 301 -13.16 -1.57 29.21
N THR A 302 -14.25 -1.09 29.81
CA THR A 302 -15.59 -1.72 29.72
C THR A 302 -16.36 -1.17 28.54
N GLU A 303 -16.98 -2.06 27.75
CA GLU A 303 -17.86 -1.69 26.63
C GLU A 303 -19.12 -0.96 27.14
N ILE A 304 -19.45 0.16 26.52
CA ILE A 304 -20.66 0.93 26.78
C ILE A 304 -21.70 0.47 25.76
N VAL A 305 -22.82 -0.07 26.24
CA VAL A 305 -23.94 -0.54 25.41
C VAL A 305 -24.93 0.60 25.18
#